data_AF-A0AAW5JCW1-F1
#
_entry.id   AF-A0AAW5JCW1-F1
#
_cell.length_a   1.000
_cell.length_b   1.000
_cell.length_c   1.000
_cell.angle_alpha   90.00
_cell.angle_beta   90.00
_cell.angle_gamma   90.00
#
_symmetry.space_group_name_H-M   'P 1'
#
loop_
_entity.id
_entity.type
_entity.pdbx_description
1 polymer ?
#
loop_
_entity_poly.entity_id
_entity_poly.type
_entity_poly.pdbx_seq_one_letter_code
_entity_poly.pdbx_strand_id
1 'polypeptide(L)'
;GDGITYGNDWALGFMRGVQARPGSWRDLIDSDEHSGPMLPIMVLAYENDPDPALRPPSVTNEKREEVIEMMIASLTIIYRFFEPHRWPLAQTPLDVPLRREGPKIGRNAPCPCSSGRKFKHCCGSNSPTMH
;
A
#
# COMPACT_ATOMS: atom_id res chain seq x y z
N GLY A 1 -3.12 -21.70 16.90
CA GLY A 1 -1.79 -21.21 16.53
C GLY A 1 -0.90 -21.33 17.75
N ASP A 2 0.30 -21.81 17.53
CA ASP A 2 1.51 -21.88 18.35
C ASP A 2 1.93 -20.56 19.05
N GLY A 3 1.20 -19.46 18.89
CA GLY A 3 1.40 -18.21 19.64
C GLY A 3 2.56 -17.34 19.13
N ILE A 4 3.31 -17.82 18.13
CA ILE A 4 4.47 -17.13 17.56
C ILE A 4 4.00 -16.10 16.53
N THR A 5 4.44 -14.85 16.70
CA THR A 5 4.23 -13.80 15.69
C THR A 5 5.38 -13.84 14.70
N TYR A 6 5.07 -14.11 13.43
CA TYR A 6 6.09 -14.28 12.38
C TYR A 6 6.49 -12.97 11.70
N GLY A 7 5.54 -12.05 11.51
CA GLY A 7 5.79 -10.75 10.88
C GLY A 7 5.93 -10.77 9.36
N ASN A 8 6.17 -11.94 8.75
CA ASN A 8 6.43 -12.09 7.31
C ASN A 8 5.31 -11.50 6.43
N ASP A 9 4.03 -11.83 6.72
CA ASP A 9 2.90 -11.35 5.90
C ASP A 9 2.77 -9.82 5.92
N TRP A 10 2.99 -9.22 7.09
CA TRP A 10 2.96 -7.77 7.24
C TRP A 10 4.12 -7.12 6.49
N ALA A 11 5.33 -7.63 6.68
CA ALA A 11 6.55 -7.13 6.04
C ALA A 11 6.47 -7.25 4.51
N LEU A 12 5.96 -8.38 4.00
CA LEU A 12 5.71 -8.58 2.58
C LEU A 12 4.67 -7.59 2.05
N GLY A 13 3.58 -7.38 2.78
CA GLY A 13 2.56 -6.39 2.43
C GLY A 13 3.14 -4.97 2.36
N PHE A 14 3.96 -4.58 3.33
CA PHE A 14 4.67 -3.31 3.34
C PHE A 14 5.58 -3.17 2.11
N MET A 15 6.39 -4.18 1.81
CA MET A 15 7.29 -4.16 0.64
C MET A 15 6.53 -4.09 -0.69
N ARG A 16 5.36 -4.75 -0.81
CA ARG A 16 4.48 -4.56 -1.97
C ARG A 16 3.98 -3.13 -2.09
N GLY A 17 3.65 -2.48 -0.97
CA GLY A 17 3.27 -1.06 -0.95
C GLY A 17 4.40 -0.13 -1.39
N VAL A 18 5.63 -0.41 -0.94
CA VAL A 18 6.86 0.29 -1.36
C VAL A 18 7.07 0.14 -2.87
N GLN A 19 7.02 -1.10 -3.37
CA GLN A 19 7.22 -1.43 -4.79
C GLN A 19 6.14 -0.88 -5.70
N ALA A 20 4.92 -0.63 -5.20
CA ALA A 20 3.87 0.01 -5.97
C ALA A 20 4.18 1.49 -6.30
N ARG A 21 5.13 2.11 -5.58
CA ARG A 21 5.57 3.51 -5.80
C ARG A 21 7.09 3.65 -5.66
N PRO A 22 7.88 2.99 -6.52
CA PRO A 22 9.33 2.89 -6.33
C PRO A 22 10.02 4.26 -6.36
N GLY A 23 9.51 5.20 -7.17
CA GLY A 23 10.04 6.57 -7.22
C GLY A 23 9.86 7.37 -5.93
N SER A 24 8.84 7.07 -5.11
CA SER A 24 8.60 7.77 -3.84
C SER A 24 9.47 7.26 -2.69
N TRP A 25 10.10 6.09 -2.86
CA TRP A 25 10.91 5.44 -1.82
C TRP A 25 12.40 5.43 -2.15
N ARG A 26 12.77 5.79 -3.38
CA ARG A 26 14.14 5.74 -3.89
C ARG A 26 15.13 6.46 -2.98
N ASP A 27 14.80 7.66 -2.55
CA ASP A 27 15.70 8.49 -1.72
C ASP A 27 16.03 7.85 -0.37
N LEU A 28 15.11 7.04 0.18
CA LEU A 28 15.37 6.28 1.40
C LEU A 28 16.17 5.00 1.11
N ILE A 29 15.75 4.24 0.10
CA ILE A 29 16.29 2.91 -0.20
C ILE A 29 17.71 2.97 -0.73
N ASP A 30 18.00 3.93 -1.60
CA ASP A 30 19.31 4.08 -2.25
C ASP A 30 20.30 4.88 -1.39
N SER A 31 19.90 5.31 -0.17
CA SER A 31 20.75 6.07 0.74
C SER A 31 21.61 5.17 1.59
N ASP A 32 22.94 5.30 1.49
CA ASP A 32 23.89 4.62 2.38
C ASP A 32 23.74 5.03 3.86
N GLU A 33 23.25 6.24 4.13
CA GLU A 33 23.07 6.77 5.48
C GLU A 33 21.70 6.42 6.08
N HIS A 34 20.65 6.41 5.26
CA HIS A 34 19.26 6.36 5.76
C HIS A 34 18.55 5.04 5.49
N SER A 35 19.08 4.12 4.67
CA SER A 35 18.40 2.88 4.29
C SER A 35 18.28 1.83 5.40
N GLY A 36 19.11 1.91 6.45
CA GLY A 36 19.18 0.92 7.54
C GLY A 36 17.83 0.47 8.14
N PRO A 37 16.85 1.37 8.40
CA PRO A 37 15.52 1.00 8.89
C PRO A 37 14.72 0.06 7.97
N MET A 38 15.09 -0.07 6.70
CA MET A 38 14.43 -1.01 5.78
C MET A 38 14.85 -2.46 6.06
N LEU A 39 16.03 -2.69 6.63
CA LEU A 39 16.62 -4.01 6.80
C LEU A 39 15.73 -5.01 7.56
N PRO A 40 15.21 -4.73 8.78
CA PRO A 40 14.38 -5.70 9.50
C PRO A 40 13.09 -6.06 8.74
N ILE A 41 12.53 -5.12 7.98
CA ILE A 41 11.36 -5.36 7.14
C ILE A 41 11.73 -6.27 5.96
N MET A 42 12.84 -5.98 5.27
CA MET A 42 13.31 -6.80 4.14
C MET A 42 13.68 -8.22 4.58
N VAL A 43 14.33 -8.35 5.74
CA VAL A 43 14.69 -9.65 6.31
C VAL A 43 13.44 -10.53 6.49
N LEU A 44 12.39 -10.00 7.11
CA LEU A 44 11.14 -10.75 7.34
C LEU A 44 10.36 -10.97 6.03
N ALA A 45 10.35 -10.00 5.11
CA ALA A 45 9.63 -10.10 3.85
C ALA A 45 10.19 -11.19 2.93
N TYR A 46 11.52 -11.37 2.91
CA TYR A 46 12.22 -12.23 1.95
C TYR A 46 12.89 -13.46 2.59
N GLU A 47 12.70 -13.71 3.89
CA GLU A 47 13.20 -14.90 4.59
C GLU A 47 12.92 -16.22 3.83
N ASN A 48 11.76 -16.30 3.18
CA ASN A 48 11.29 -17.47 2.45
C ASN A 48 11.24 -17.23 0.93
N ASP A 49 12.10 -16.36 0.39
CA ASP A 49 12.12 -16.05 -1.06
C ASP A 49 12.24 -17.35 -1.89
N PRO A 50 11.48 -17.52 -2.99
CA PRO A 50 11.62 -18.69 -3.85
C PRO A 50 13.03 -18.87 -4.41
N ASP A 51 13.78 -17.78 -4.62
CA ASP A 51 15.18 -17.81 -5.01
C ASP A 51 16.10 -17.81 -3.76
N PRO A 52 16.80 -18.92 -3.47
CA PRO A 52 17.71 -18.99 -2.32
C PRO A 52 18.85 -17.97 -2.35
N ALA A 53 19.24 -17.47 -3.53
CA ALA A 53 20.29 -16.46 -3.66
C ALA A 53 19.85 -15.07 -3.20
N LEU A 54 18.53 -14.82 -3.16
CA LEU A 54 17.94 -13.56 -2.71
C LEU A 54 17.55 -13.58 -1.23
N ARG A 55 17.65 -14.74 -0.57
CA ARG A 55 17.27 -14.85 0.83
C ARG A 55 18.25 -14.10 1.74
N PRO A 56 17.74 -13.33 2.71
CA PRO A 56 18.56 -12.78 3.78
C PRO A 56 19.04 -13.91 4.72
N PRO A 57 19.99 -13.63 5.62
CA PRO A 57 20.35 -14.57 6.69
C PRO A 57 19.11 -15.07 7.44
N SER A 58 19.05 -16.38 7.70
CA SER A 58 17.91 -17.00 8.36
C SER A 58 17.69 -16.42 9.76
N VAL A 59 16.43 -16.10 10.08
CA VAL A 59 16.05 -15.59 11.41
C VAL A 59 15.62 -16.77 12.27
N THR A 60 16.44 -17.11 13.27
CA THR A 60 16.05 -18.13 14.25
C THR A 60 14.87 -17.63 15.09
N ASN A 61 14.12 -18.55 15.70
CA ASN A 61 12.98 -18.15 16.55
C ASN A 61 13.42 -17.26 17.71
N GLU A 62 14.60 -17.51 18.28
CA GLU A 62 15.16 -16.72 19.39
C GLU A 62 15.47 -15.28 18.98
N LYS A 63 15.86 -15.06 17.72
CA LYS A 63 16.18 -13.73 17.19
C LYS A 63 14.96 -13.01 16.61
N ARG A 64 13.86 -13.74 16.36
CA ARG A 64 12.68 -13.22 15.67
C ARG A 64 12.03 -12.07 16.41
N GLU A 65 11.89 -12.17 17.74
CA GLU A 65 11.32 -11.10 18.55
C GLU A 65 12.13 -9.81 18.43
N GLU A 66 13.46 -9.90 18.49
CA GLU A 66 14.35 -8.74 18.32
C GLU A 66 14.22 -8.12 16.91
N VAL A 67 14.08 -8.94 15.86
CA VAL A 67 13.84 -8.43 14.50
C VAL A 67 12.50 -7.70 14.41
N ILE A 68 11.46 -8.20 15.09
CA ILE A 68 10.15 -7.55 15.15
C ILE A 68 10.24 -6.23 15.93
N GLU A 69 10.95 -6.18 17.05
CA GLU A 69 11.17 -4.94 17.80
C GLU A 69 11.94 -3.90 16.97
N MET A 70 13.00 -4.32 16.28
CA MET A 70 13.75 -3.47 15.35
C MET A 70 12.87 -2.99 14.21
N MET A 71 12.00 -3.84 13.67
CA MET A 71 11.02 -3.46 12.65
C MET A 71 10.11 -2.34 13.17
N ILE A 72 9.52 -2.50 14.36
CA ILE A 72 8.62 -1.51 14.97
C ILE A 72 9.34 -0.17 15.19
N ALA A 73 10.55 -0.19 15.74
CA ALA A 73 11.36 1.01 15.91
C ALA A 73 11.69 1.67 14.56
N SER A 74 12.02 0.87 13.56
CA SER A 74 12.35 1.33 12.22
C SER A 74 11.19 2.05 11.53
N LEU A 75 9.93 1.64 11.77
CA LEU A 75 8.77 2.35 11.23
C LEU A 75 8.69 3.80 11.72
N THR A 76 9.14 4.08 12.94
CA THR A 76 9.19 5.45 13.47
C THR A 76 10.25 6.27 12.73
N ILE A 77 11.39 5.67 12.40
CA ILE A 77 12.48 6.33 11.67
C ILE A 77 12.05 6.61 10.23
N ILE A 78 11.49 5.61 9.54
CA ILE A 78 10.94 5.74 8.18
C ILE A 78 9.85 6.82 8.15
N TYR A 79 8.96 6.85 9.14
CA TYR A 79 7.94 7.89 9.25
C TYR A 79 8.55 9.29 9.30
N ARG A 80 9.56 9.50 10.16
CA ARG A 80 10.25 10.79 10.32
C ARG A 80 11.02 11.20 9.07
N PHE A 81 11.67 10.27 8.38
CA PHE A 81 12.34 10.55 7.11
C PHE A 81 11.38 11.15 6.07
N PHE A 82 10.17 10.61 5.98
CA PHE A 82 9.14 11.10 5.06
C PHE A 82 8.30 12.25 5.62
N GLU A 83 8.46 12.65 6.88
CA GLU A 83 7.67 13.73 7.49
C GLU A 83 7.78 15.06 6.70
N PRO A 84 8.98 15.53 6.30
CA PRO A 84 9.11 16.73 5.47
C PRO A 84 8.45 16.57 4.09
N HIS A 85 8.48 15.35 3.54
CA HIS A 85 7.94 15.02 2.21
C HIS A 85 6.41 14.93 2.20
N ARG A 86 5.76 14.76 3.36
CA ARG A 86 4.29 14.74 3.50
C ARG A 86 3.69 16.14 3.53
N TRP A 87 4.47 17.15 3.93
CA TRP A 87 3.98 18.52 4.11
C TRP A 87 3.40 19.16 2.81
N PRO A 88 4.01 18.99 1.63
CA PRO A 88 3.42 19.50 0.38
C PRO A 88 2.12 18.79 -0.03
N LEU A 89 1.97 17.49 0.28
CA LEU A 89 0.77 16.71 -0.02
C LEU A 89 -0.37 16.98 0.98
N ALA A 90 -0.05 17.31 2.23
CA ALA A 90 -1.03 17.73 3.24
C ALA A 90 -1.61 19.13 2.97
N GLN A 91 -0.84 19.99 2.27
CA GLN A 91 -1.31 21.28 1.77
C GLN A 91 -2.06 21.20 0.44
N THR A 92 -2.02 20.04 -0.23
CA THR A 92 -2.92 19.78 -1.34
C THR A 92 -4.30 19.58 -0.73
N PRO A 93 -5.33 20.37 -1.10
CA PRO A 93 -6.65 20.22 -0.49
C PRO A 93 -7.16 18.81 -0.81
N LEU A 94 -7.19 17.92 0.20
CA LEU A 94 -7.84 16.61 0.13
C LEU A 94 -9.36 16.75 -0.14
N ASP A 95 -9.90 17.94 0.09
CA ASP A 95 -11.30 18.32 -0.05
C ASP A 95 -11.59 19.17 -1.30
N VAL A 96 -10.98 18.87 -2.45
CA VAL A 96 -11.68 19.21 -3.70
C VAL A 96 -12.62 18.04 -3.96
N PRO A 97 -13.92 18.12 -3.58
CA PRO A 97 -14.87 17.10 -3.98
C PRO A 97 -14.78 16.96 -5.49
N LEU A 98 -14.58 15.72 -5.96
CA LEU A 98 -14.47 15.41 -7.38
C LEU A 98 -15.73 15.96 -8.07
N ARG A 99 -15.62 17.17 -8.63
CA ARG A 99 -16.75 17.84 -9.26
C ARG A 99 -16.96 17.12 -10.57
N ARG A 100 -18.15 16.55 -10.78
CA ARG A 100 -18.49 15.96 -12.07
C ARG A 100 -18.25 17.03 -13.15
N GLU A 101 -17.40 16.73 -14.11
CA GLU A 101 -17.10 17.62 -15.25
C GLU A 101 -18.33 17.77 -16.17
N GLY A 102 -19.29 16.84 -16.08
CA GLY A 102 -20.50 16.82 -16.88
C GLY A 102 -21.80 17.03 -16.07
N PRO A 103 -22.88 17.43 -16.76
CA PRO A 103 -24.20 17.60 -16.14
C PRO A 103 -24.68 16.31 -15.48
N LYS A 104 -25.47 16.46 -14.41
CA LYS A 104 -26.10 15.33 -13.72
C LYS A 104 -27.08 14.63 -14.67
N ILE A 105 -26.73 13.42 -15.14
CA ILE A 105 -27.62 12.58 -15.94
C ILE A 105 -28.81 12.16 -15.07
N GLY A 106 -30.02 12.52 -15.50
CA GLY A 106 -31.25 12.11 -14.80
C GLY A 106 -31.47 10.59 -14.90
N ARG A 107 -31.99 9.96 -13.84
CA ARG A 107 -32.29 8.51 -13.79
C ARG A 107 -33.08 7.99 -15.01
N ASN A 108 -33.98 8.81 -15.56
CA ASN A 108 -34.86 8.45 -16.68
C ASN A 108 -34.33 8.89 -18.06
N ALA A 109 -33.22 9.62 -18.12
CA ALA A 109 -32.64 10.08 -19.39
C ALA A 109 -32.08 8.88 -20.20
N PRO A 110 -31.94 9.01 -21.54
CA PRO A 110 -31.20 8.04 -22.35
C PRO A 110 -29.79 7.83 -21.80
N CYS A 111 -29.35 6.58 -21.72
CA CYS A 111 -28.02 6.26 -21.22
C CYS A 111 -26.95 6.56 -22.28
N PRO A 112 -25.82 7.21 -21.93
CA PRO A 112 -24.76 7.53 -22.89
C PRO A 112 -24.02 6.28 -23.44
N CYS A 113 -24.26 5.10 -22.85
CA CYS A 113 -23.71 3.80 -23.26
C CYS A 113 -24.24 3.28 -24.62
N SER A 114 -24.90 4.14 -25.42
CA SER A 114 -25.60 3.83 -26.69
C SER A 114 -26.62 2.67 -26.66
N SER A 115 -26.92 2.11 -25.49
CA SER A 115 -27.81 0.93 -25.36
C SER A 115 -29.29 1.18 -25.63
N GLY A 116 -29.70 2.43 -25.87
CA GLY A 116 -31.11 2.83 -25.99
C GLY A 116 -31.92 2.77 -24.69
N ARG A 117 -31.33 2.33 -23.56
CA ARG A 117 -32.01 2.19 -22.26
C ARG A 117 -31.96 3.49 -21.45
N LYS A 118 -32.89 3.64 -20.50
CA LYS A 118 -32.84 4.70 -19.48
C LYS A 118 -31.63 4.49 -18.57
N PHE A 119 -30.98 5.56 -18.12
CA PHE A 119 -29.75 5.52 -17.30
C PHE A 119 -29.89 4.58 -16.08
N LYS A 120 -31.03 4.61 -15.37
CA LYS A 120 -31.33 3.73 -14.21
C LYS A 120 -31.34 2.22 -14.52
N HIS A 121 -31.44 1.84 -15.79
CA HIS A 121 -31.49 0.46 -16.26
C HIS A 121 -30.28 0.09 -17.16
N CYS A 122 -29.27 0.96 -17.31
CA CYS A 122 -27.94 0.66 -17.89
C CYS A 122 -26.87 1.05 -16.84
N CYS A 123 -26.02 2.03 -17.12
CA CYS A 123 -24.87 2.40 -16.30
C CYS A 123 -25.20 2.93 -14.90
N GLY A 124 -26.43 3.38 -14.66
CA GLY A 124 -26.91 3.86 -13.36
C GLY A 124 -27.58 2.78 -12.51
N SER A 125 -27.54 1.53 -12.93
CA SER A 125 -28.07 0.40 -12.16
C SER A 125 -27.08 0.02 -11.06
N ASN A 126 -27.35 0.43 -9.83
CA ASN A 126 -26.70 -0.14 -8.65
C ASN A 126 -27.51 -1.38 -8.24
N SER A 127 -26.96 -2.56 -8.53
CA SER A 127 -27.15 -3.87 -7.85
C SER A 127 -27.59 -5.03 -8.76
N PRO A 128 -27.05 -6.26 -8.53
CA PRO A 128 -27.47 -7.47 -9.21
C PRO A 128 -28.77 -7.96 -8.57
N THR A 129 -29.83 -8.09 -9.37
CA THR A 129 -31.05 -8.80 -8.93
C THR A 129 -30.89 -10.25 -9.38
N MET A 130 -30.44 -11.13 -8.48
CA MET A 130 -30.64 -12.57 -8.65
C MET A 130 -32.11 -12.89 -8.38
N HIS A 131 -32.75 -13.58 -9.31
CA HIS A 131 -33.97 -14.35 -9.10
C HIS A 131 -33.62 -15.83 -9.20
#